data_AF-A0A951K8F1-F1
#
_entry.id   AF-A0A951K8F1-F1
#
_cell.length_a   1.000
_cell.length_b   1.000
_cell.length_c   1.000
_cell.angle_alpha   90.00
_cell.angle_beta   90.00
_cell.angle_gamma   90.00
#
_symmetry.space_group_name_H-M   'P 1'
#
loop_
_entity.id
_entity.type
_entity.pdbx_description
1 polymer ?
#
loop_
_entity_poly.entity_id
_entity_poly.type
_entity_poly.pdbx_seq_one_letter_code
_entity_poly.pdbx_strand_id
1 'polypeptide(L)'
;MKLSAGALLPWAVRAAWLLLPFVAGPALAGALDGRSVPVRGVASAGLWLGWAVVVVGVLVPHPISLTALRVAAPAALAACAAAALSGEATGAVPALAACAVMVALAFAAETGTWMVNGAAYGEERRFLLRPPRALLILPIPLAWLVLVAAAAGPPLLLAAGRWVAGGLALLAGVPLALVLARALHSLTQRWAVLV
;
A
#
# COMPACT_ATOMS: atom_id res chain seq x y z
N MET A 1 -6.73 31.50 -13.22
CA MET A 1 -5.62 30.64 -12.74
C MET A 1 -5.88 29.22 -13.24
N LYS A 2 -5.23 28.77 -14.33
CA LYS A 2 -5.44 27.42 -14.87
C LYS A 2 -4.66 26.43 -13.98
N LEU A 3 -5.36 25.68 -13.12
CA LEU A 3 -4.76 24.58 -12.39
C LEU A 3 -4.35 23.52 -13.43
N SER A 4 -3.04 23.34 -13.62
CA SER A 4 -2.55 22.27 -14.48
C SER A 4 -2.85 20.92 -13.82
N ALA A 5 -3.11 19.87 -14.62
CA ALA A 5 -3.35 18.53 -14.10
C ALA A 5 -2.24 18.04 -13.15
N GLY A 6 -1.00 18.48 -13.37
CA GLY A 6 0.14 18.17 -12.51
C GLY A 6 0.06 18.78 -11.10
N ALA A 7 -0.63 19.90 -10.91
CA ALA A 7 -0.83 20.51 -9.59
C ALA A 7 -1.95 19.81 -8.79
N LEU A 8 -2.94 19.24 -9.47
CA LEU A 8 -4.10 18.60 -8.85
C LEU A 8 -3.83 17.17 -8.40
N LEU A 9 -2.96 16.45 -9.09
CA LEU A 9 -2.70 15.03 -8.82
C LEU A 9 -2.18 14.74 -7.40
N PRO A 10 -1.18 15.47 -6.84
CA PRO A 10 -0.74 15.23 -5.47
C PRO A 10 -1.87 15.38 -4.46
N TRP A 11 -2.75 16.36 -4.68
CA TRP A 11 -3.94 16.56 -3.84
C TRP A 11 -4.96 15.44 -4.00
N ALA A 12 -5.16 14.93 -5.22
CA ALA A 12 -6.03 13.77 -5.45
C ALA A 12 -5.51 12.52 -4.73
N VAL A 13 -4.21 12.23 -4.81
CA VAL A 13 -3.56 11.11 -4.09
C VAL A 13 -3.73 11.26 -2.57
N ARG A 14 -3.45 12.45 -2.05
CA ARG A 14 -3.58 12.75 -0.61
C ARG A 14 -5.03 12.62 -0.13
N ALA A 15 -5.97 13.23 -0.84
CA ALA A 15 -7.39 13.17 -0.50
C ALA A 15 -7.93 11.75 -0.58
N ALA A 16 -7.63 11.01 -1.65
CA ALA A 16 -8.07 9.63 -1.83
C ALA A 16 -7.57 8.73 -0.69
N TRP A 17 -6.29 8.84 -0.30
CA TRP A 17 -5.75 8.03 0.80
C TRP A 17 -6.28 8.48 2.18
N LEU A 18 -6.36 9.78 2.42
CA LEU A 18 -6.85 10.34 3.68
C LEU A 18 -8.30 9.95 3.95
N LEU A 19 -9.14 9.97 2.91
CA LEU A 19 -10.56 9.64 3.01
C LEU A 19 -10.85 8.13 2.96
N LEU A 20 -9.87 7.31 2.58
CA LEU A 20 -10.05 5.87 2.39
C LEU A 20 -10.67 5.15 3.60
N PRO A 21 -10.26 5.41 4.87
CA PRO A 21 -10.86 4.74 6.02
C PRO A 21 -12.34 5.01 6.21
N PHE A 22 -12.86 6.16 5.78
CA PHE A 22 -14.28 6.48 5.91
C PHE A 22 -15.14 5.72 4.90
N VAL A 23 -14.55 5.30 3.78
CA VAL A 23 -15.24 4.52 2.74
C VAL A 23 -15.04 3.02 2.97
N ALA A 24 -13.81 2.59 3.27
CA ALA A 24 -13.45 1.19 3.47
C ALA A 24 -13.71 0.68 4.89
N GLY A 25 -13.79 1.58 5.87
CA GLY A 25 -13.94 1.27 7.29
C GLY A 25 -15.13 0.36 7.60
N PRO A 26 -16.36 0.65 7.11
CA PRO A 26 -17.52 -0.21 7.38
C PRO A 26 -17.33 -1.65 6.89
N ALA A 27 -16.79 -1.85 5.68
CA ALA A 27 -16.56 -3.19 5.13
C ALA A 27 -15.50 -3.96 5.94
N LEU A 28 -14.40 -3.30 6.31
CA LEU A 28 -13.33 -3.90 7.11
C LEU A 28 -13.79 -4.17 8.55
N ALA A 29 -14.58 -3.26 9.15
CA ALA A 29 -15.13 -3.44 10.48
C ALA A 29 -16.13 -4.59 10.52
N GLY A 30 -17.00 -4.71 9.51
CA GLY A 30 -17.93 -5.83 9.36
C GLY A 30 -17.20 -7.18 9.28
N ALA A 31 -16.14 -7.28 8.47
CA ALA A 31 -15.35 -8.50 8.35
C ALA A 31 -14.57 -8.88 9.64
N LEU A 32 -14.31 -7.90 10.51
CA LEU A 32 -13.70 -8.10 11.82
C LEU A 32 -14.75 -8.33 12.93
N ASP A 33 -16.04 -8.19 12.62
CA ASP A 33 -17.08 -8.47 13.58
C ASP A 33 -17.14 -9.98 13.90
N GLY A 34 -17.57 -10.32 15.10
CA GLY A 34 -17.51 -11.70 15.62
C GLY A 34 -16.09 -12.27 15.86
N ARG A 35 -15.00 -11.59 15.46
CA ARG A 35 -13.64 -12.01 15.81
C ARG A 35 -13.32 -11.72 17.28
N SER A 36 -12.45 -12.54 17.87
CA SER A 36 -11.97 -12.34 19.24
C SER A 36 -11.36 -10.94 19.44
N VAL A 37 -11.49 -10.38 20.65
CA VAL A 37 -11.03 -9.04 20.99
C VAL A 37 -9.55 -8.80 20.63
N PRO A 38 -8.60 -9.72 20.93
CA PRO A 38 -7.20 -9.51 20.56
C PRO A 38 -6.97 -9.45 19.05
N VAL A 39 -7.57 -10.36 18.29
CA VAL A 39 -7.44 -10.39 16.81
C VAL A 39 -8.01 -9.13 16.20
N ARG A 40 -9.19 -8.71 16.65
CA ARG A 40 -9.84 -7.47 16.20
C ARG A 40 -8.98 -6.24 16.52
N GLY A 41 -8.43 -6.16 17.73
CA GLY A 41 -7.57 -5.07 18.15
C GLY A 41 -6.30 -4.97 17.31
N VAL A 42 -5.62 -6.10 17.07
CA VAL A 42 -4.40 -6.15 16.26
C VAL A 42 -4.67 -5.82 14.79
N ALA A 43 -5.75 -6.34 14.21
CA ALA A 43 -6.14 -6.02 12.84
C ALA A 43 -6.43 -4.51 12.68
N SER A 44 -7.25 -3.95 13.57
CA SER A 44 -7.59 -2.52 13.56
C SER A 44 -6.36 -1.63 13.75
N ALA A 45 -5.48 -1.97 14.70
CA ALA A 45 -4.23 -1.25 14.91
C ALA A 45 -3.34 -1.30 13.67
N GLY A 46 -3.19 -2.47 13.04
CA GLY A 46 -2.44 -2.63 11.80
C GLY A 46 -2.99 -1.79 10.64
N LEU A 47 -4.31 -1.75 10.48
CA LEU A 47 -4.97 -0.92 9.46
C LEU A 47 -4.70 0.58 9.69
N TRP A 48 -4.85 1.05 10.93
CA TRP A 48 -4.56 2.45 11.28
C TRP A 48 -3.09 2.82 11.11
N LEU A 49 -2.17 1.94 11.52
CA LEU A 49 -0.73 2.14 11.32
C LEU A 49 -0.37 2.19 9.83
N GLY A 50 -0.86 1.24 9.03
CA GLY A 50 -0.64 1.21 7.60
C GLY A 50 -1.18 2.47 6.91
N TRP A 51 -2.37 2.92 7.30
CA TRP A 51 -2.93 4.18 6.83
C TRP A 51 -2.04 5.37 7.18
N ALA A 52 -1.64 5.51 8.45
CA ALA A 52 -0.84 6.64 8.95
C ALA A 52 0.53 6.72 8.27
N VAL A 53 1.22 5.59 8.08
CA VAL A 53 2.51 5.51 7.39
C VAL A 53 2.41 6.08 5.98
N VAL A 54 1.35 5.73 5.24
CA VAL A 54 1.18 6.21 3.87
C VAL A 54 0.72 7.67 3.84
N VAL A 55 -0.07 8.14 4.81
CA VAL A 55 -0.37 9.58 4.98
C VAL A 55 0.93 10.38 5.08
N VAL A 56 1.86 9.97 5.95
CA VAL A 56 3.17 10.60 6.07
C VAL A 56 3.95 10.50 4.75
N GLY A 57 3.95 9.32 4.13
CA GLY A 57 4.62 9.09 2.85
C GLY A 57 4.14 10.04 1.74
N VAL A 58 2.84 10.24 1.59
CA VAL A 58 2.29 11.12 0.52
C VAL A 58 2.48 12.62 0.78
N LEU A 59 2.91 13.00 1.98
CA LEU A 59 3.31 14.37 2.31
C LEU A 59 4.78 14.65 1.96
N VAL A 60 5.61 13.62 1.86
CA VAL A 60 7.05 13.73 1.57
C VAL A 60 7.34 13.17 0.18
N PRO A 61 7.46 14.00 -0.87
CA PRO A 61 7.76 13.55 -2.23
C PRO A 61 9.13 12.89 -2.30
N HIS A 62 9.17 11.56 -2.32
CA HIS A 62 10.41 10.78 -2.33
C HIS A 62 10.20 9.40 -2.98
N PRO A 63 11.21 8.79 -3.64
CA PRO A 63 11.11 7.44 -4.20
C PRO A 63 10.70 6.37 -3.18
N ILE A 64 11.11 6.50 -1.92
CA ILE A 64 10.72 5.56 -0.86
C ILE A 64 9.22 5.66 -0.55
N SER A 65 8.67 6.87 -0.53
CA SER A 65 7.23 7.13 -0.35
C SER A 65 6.42 6.55 -1.51
N LEU A 66 6.94 6.64 -2.74
CA LEU A 66 6.34 6.00 -3.91
C LEU A 66 6.29 4.47 -3.77
N THR A 67 7.36 3.87 -3.24
CA THR A 67 7.42 2.43 -2.98
C THR A 67 6.37 2.03 -1.95
N ALA A 68 6.30 2.76 -0.83
CA ALA A 68 5.30 2.52 0.20
C ALA A 68 3.88 2.63 -0.34
N LEU A 69 3.58 3.68 -1.12
CA LEU A 69 2.28 3.89 -1.74
C LEU A 69 1.89 2.75 -2.69
N ARG A 70 2.84 2.29 -3.53
CA ARG A 70 2.61 1.21 -4.51
C ARG A 70 2.53 -0.19 -3.89
N VAL A 71 2.94 -0.36 -2.64
CA VAL A 71 2.72 -1.59 -1.86
C VAL A 71 1.40 -1.49 -1.10
N ALA A 72 1.14 -0.35 -0.46
CA ALA A 72 -0.02 -0.18 0.41
C ALA A 72 -1.34 -0.07 -0.37
N ALA A 73 -1.37 0.54 -1.55
CA ALA A 73 -2.60 0.66 -2.34
C ALA A 73 -3.15 -0.72 -2.78
N PRO A 74 -2.34 -1.64 -3.36
CA PRO A 74 -2.79 -3.01 -3.61
C PRO A 74 -3.13 -3.77 -2.33
N ALA A 75 -2.41 -3.54 -1.23
CA ALA A 75 -2.71 -4.17 0.06
C ALA A 75 -4.09 -3.76 0.60
N ALA A 76 -4.45 -2.48 0.51
CA ALA A 76 -5.77 -1.98 0.90
C ALA A 76 -6.88 -2.59 0.04
N LEU A 77 -6.66 -2.69 -1.27
CA LEU A 77 -7.60 -3.37 -2.18
C LEU A 77 -7.76 -4.85 -1.80
N ALA A 78 -6.67 -5.55 -1.54
CA ALA A 78 -6.70 -6.95 -1.12
C ALA A 78 -7.44 -7.16 0.21
N ALA A 79 -7.24 -6.26 1.19
CA ALA A 79 -7.96 -6.29 2.46
C ALA A 79 -9.46 -6.09 2.27
N CYS A 80 -9.88 -5.12 1.45
CA CYS A 80 -11.29 -4.89 1.13
C CYS A 80 -11.91 -6.04 0.33
N ALA A 81 -11.14 -6.67 -0.58
CA ALA A 81 -11.57 -7.85 -1.30
C ALA A 81 -11.77 -9.05 -0.35
N ALA A 82 -10.84 -9.28 0.57
CA ALA A 82 -10.98 -10.33 1.59
C ALA A 82 -12.20 -10.08 2.50
N ALA A 83 -12.46 -8.83 2.87
CA ALA A 83 -13.66 -8.45 3.61
C ALA A 83 -14.94 -8.69 2.80
N ALA A 84 -14.96 -8.34 1.51
CA ALA A 84 -16.11 -8.62 0.64
C ALA A 84 -16.42 -10.12 0.52
N LEU A 85 -15.37 -10.96 0.50
CA LEU A 85 -15.49 -12.42 0.43
C LEU A 85 -15.95 -13.06 1.75
N SER A 86 -15.90 -12.36 2.88
CA SER A 86 -16.37 -12.91 4.16
C SER A 86 -17.90 -12.88 4.33
N GLY A 87 -18.64 -12.28 3.38
CA GLY A 87 -20.11 -12.33 3.34
C GLY A 87 -20.85 -11.27 4.19
N GLU A 88 -20.12 -10.46 4.97
CA GLU A 88 -20.68 -9.53 5.97
C GLU A 88 -20.30 -8.06 5.70
N ALA A 89 -20.12 -7.69 4.43
CA ALA A 89 -19.49 -6.42 4.08
C ALA A 89 -20.51 -5.37 3.57
N THR A 90 -21.23 -4.75 4.50
CA THR A 90 -21.90 -3.48 4.22
C THR A 90 -20.87 -2.47 3.70
N GLY A 91 -21.12 -1.88 2.53
CA GLY A 91 -20.18 -0.96 1.89
C GLY A 91 -19.01 -1.62 1.15
N ALA A 92 -19.04 -2.93 0.85
CA ALA A 92 -17.99 -3.59 0.06
C ALA A 92 -17.73 -2.93 -1.30
N VAL A 93 -18.79 -2.63 -2.05
CA VAL A 93 -18.70 -2.02 -3.39
C VAL A 93 -18.00 -0.66 -3.36
N PRO A 94 -18.43 0.33 -2.55
CA PRO A 94 -17.73 1.61 -2.48
C PRO A 94 -16.30 1.48 -1.93
N ALA A 95 -16.04 0.55 -0.99
CA ALA A 95 -14.70 0.27 -0.49
C ALA A 95 -13.76 -0.22 -1.61
N LEU A 96 -14.20 -1.23 -2.37
CA LEU A 96 -13.45 -1.76 -3.52
C LEU A 96 -13.23 -0.70 -4.60
N ALA A 97 -14.23 0.11 -4.91
CA ALA A 97 -14.12 1.19 -5.87
C ALA A 97 -13.09 2.24 -5.43
N ALA A 98 -13.14 2.67 -4.16
CA ALA A 98 -12.18 3.64 -3.62
C ALA A 98 -10.75 3.08 -3.61
N CYS A 99 -10.56 1.82 -3.22
CA CYS A 99 -9.26 1.16 -3.29
C CYS A 99 -8.77 1.01 -4.73
N ALA A 100 -9.64 0.70 -5.69
CA ALA A 100 -9.28 0.60 -7.11
C ALA A 100 -8.85 1.96 -7.68
N VAL A 101 -9.55 3.04 -7.34
CA VAL A 101 -9.16 4.42 -7.68
C VAL A 101 -7.78 4.74 -7.08
N MET A 102 -7.54 4.37 -5.82
CA MET A 102 -6.26 4.60 -5.17
C MET A 102 -5.12 3.80 -5.84
N VAL A 103 -5.37 2.55 -6.25
CA VAL A 103 -4.42 1.77 -7.05
C VAL A 103 -4.13 2.48 -8.38
N ALA A 104 -5.15 2.93 -9.10
CA ALA A 104 -4.96 3.67 -10.35
C ALA A 104 -4.10 4.94 -10.15
N LEU A 105 -4.38 5.71 -9.10
CA LEU A 105 -3.61 6.91 -8.74
C LEU A 105 -2.17 6.59 -8.33
N ALA A 106 -1.94 5.52 -7.56
CA ALA A 106 -0.59 5.10 -7.12
C ALA A 106 0.30 4.63 -8.28
N PHE A 107 -0.31 4.06 -9.32
CA PHE A 107 0.38 3.54 -10.51
C PHE A 107 0.36 4.51 -11.71
N ALA A 108 -0.31 5.66 -11.60
CA ALA A 108 -0.25 6.72 -12.59
C ALA A 108 1.21 7.17 -12.82
N ALA A 109 1.54 7.49 -14.07
CA ALA A 109 2.90 7.88 -14.45
C ALA A 109 3.29 9.20 -13.76
N GLU A 110 2.34 10.12 -13.68
CA GLU A 110 2.45 11.44 -13.09
C GLU A 110 2.72 11.37 -11.59
N THR A 111 2.14 10.41 -10.87
CA THR A 111 2.43 10.17 -9.44
C THR A 111 3.88 9.72 -9.27
N GLY A 112 4.35 8.87 -10.18
CA GLY A 112 5.75 8.47 -10.24
C GLY A 112 6.68 9.66 -10.47
N THR A 113 6.38 10.49 -11.48
CA THR A 113 7.15 11.70 -11.78
C THR A 113 7.19 12.65 -10.60
N TRP A 114 6.05 12.92 -9.95
CA TRP A 114 5.98 13.79 -8.78
C TRP A 114 6.86 13.29 -7.62
N MET A 115 6.74 12.01 -7.25
CA MET A 115 7.49 11.46 -6.13
C MET A 115 9.00 11.35 -6.39
N VAL A 116 9.39 10.95 -7.60
CA VAL A 116 10.81 10.73 -7.94
C VAL A 116 11.56 12.06 -8.08
N ASN A 117 10.92 13.09 -8.65
CA ASN A 117 11.51 14.42 -8.79
C ASN A 117 11.53 15.21 -7.48
N GLY A 118 10.84 14.75 -6.42
CA GLY A 118 10.95 15.35 -5.09
C GLY A 118 12.36 15.32 -4.49
N ALA A 119 13.23 14.43 -4.99
CA ALA A 119 14.63 14.31 -4.59
C ALA A 119 15.62 14.70 -5.70
N ALA A 120 15.16 15.38 -6.76
CA ALA A 120 16.02 15.83 -7.86
C ALA A 120 16.80 17.10 -7.47
N TYR A 121 18.01 17.26 -8.01
CA TYR A 121 18.88 18.39 -7.70
C TYR A 121 18.85 19.46 -8.80
N GLY A 122 18.59 20.72 -8.42
CA GLY A 122 18.63 21.85 -9.36
C GLY A 122 17.69 21.64 -10.56
N GLU A 123 18.26 21.65 -11.77
CA GLU A 123 17.53 21.47 -13.03
C GLU A 123 17.34 20.00 -13.43
N GLU A 124 17.84 19.04 -12.63
CA GLU A 124 17.70 17.62 -12.90
C GLU A 124 16.23 17.20 -13.04
N ARG A 125 15.90 16.51 -14.14
CA ARG A 125 14.60 15.84 -14.33
C ARG A 125 14.79 14.35 -14.45
N ARG A 126 14.17 13.63 -13.51
CA ARG A 126 14.16 12.17 -13.42
C ARG A 126 12.89 11.59 -14.07
N PHE A 127 13.08 10.70 -15.02
CA PHE A 127 12.01 9.99 -15.74
C PHE A 127 12.01 8.52 -15.35
N LEU A 128 10.99 8.10 -14.60
CA LEU A 128 10.90 6.74 -14.08
C LEU A 128 10.72 5.72 -15.22
N LEU A 129 11.55 4.68 -15.22
CA LEU A 129 11.49 3.60 -16.19
C LEU A 129 10.39 2.60 -15.82
N ARG A 130 9.75 2.02 -16.84
CA ARG A 130 8.78 0.93 -16.63
C ARG A 130 9.51 -0.32 -16.11
N PRO A 131 8.95 -1.03 -15.11
CA PRO A 131 9.45 -2.34 -14.74
C PRO A 131 9.44 -3.29 -15.94
N PRO A 132 10.43 -4.20 -16.07
CA PRO A 132 10.42 -5.25 -17.07
C PRO A 132 9.10 -6.03 -17.03
N ARG A 133 8.47 -6.26 -18.19
CA ARG A 133 7.13 -6.87 -18.27
C ARG A 133 7.06 -8.24 -17.58
N ALA A 134 8.13 -9.03 -17.64
CA ALA A 134 8.23 -10.31 -16.96
C ALA A 134 8.01 -10.21 -15.44
N LEU A 135 8.43 -9.11 -14.80
CA LEU A 135 8.23 -8.89 -13.37
C LEU A 135 6.78 -8.52 -13.02
N LEU A 136 6.03 -7.91 -13.95
CA LEU A 136 4.66 -7.44 -13.70
C LEU A 136 3.64 -8.58 -13.60
N ILE A 137 3.93 -9.73 -14.23
CA ILE A 137 2.97 -10.85 -14.30
C ILE A 137 2.90 -11.60 -12.98
N LEU A 138 4.06 -11.96 -12.40
CA LEU A 138 4.11 -12.82 -11.22
C LEU A 138 5.03 -12.28 -10.12
N PRO A 139 6.30 -11.91 -10.37
CA PRO A 139 7.21 -11.53 -9.29
C PRO A 139 6.74 -10.35 -8.44
N ILE A 140 6.22 -9.29 -9.06
CA ILE A 140 5.73 -8.10 -8.34
C ILE A 140 4.45 -8.40 -7.56
N PRO A 141 3.39 -8.98 -8.17
CA PRO A 141 2.20 -9.39 -7.42
C PRO A 141 2.53 -10.34 -6.26
N LEU A 142 3.41 -11.32 -6.48
CA LEU A 142 3.84 -12.25 -5.44
C LEU A 142 4.57 -11.52 -4.30
N ALA A 143 5.45 -10.58 -4.63
CA ALA A 143 6.14 -9.77 -3.63
C ALA A 143 5.15 -8.97 -2.77
N TRP A 144 4.08 -8.41 -3.36
CA TRP A 144 3.03 -7.74 -2.59
C TRP A 144 2.30 -8.70 -1.66
N LEU A 145 1.90 -9.87 -2.14
CA LEU A 145 1.21 -10.87 -1.32
C LEU A 145 2.08 -11.28 -0.12
N VAL A 146 3.36 -11.56 -0.36
CA VAL A 146 4.30 -11.94 0.69
C VAL A 146 4.52 -10.80 1.68
N LEU A 147 4.63 -9.55 1.21
CA LEU A 147 4.78 -8.38 2.10
C LEU A 147 3.54 -8.19 2.98
N VAL A 148 2.34 -8.31 2.42
CA VAL A 148 1.09 -8.21 3.17
C VAL A 148 0.98 -9.35 4.18
N ALA A 149 1.28 -10.59 3.77
CA ALA A 149 1.25 -11.75 4.64
C ALA A 149 2.29 -11.65 5.77
N ALA A 150 3.50 -11.17 5.49
CA ALA A 150 4.55 -10.98 6.48
C ALA A 150 4.22 -9.84 7.48
N ALA A 151 3.53 -8.78 7.02
CA ALA A 151 3.14 -7.67 7.87
C ALA A 151 1.92 -8.00 8.77
N ALA A 152 0.90 -8.66 8.21
CA ALA A 152 -0.36 -8.92 8.92
C ALA A 152 -0.42 -10.30 9.57
N GLY A 153 0.16 -11.33 8.94
CA GLY A 153 0.05 -12.73 9.36
C GLY A 153 0.60 -13.00 10.76
N PRO A 154 1.89 -12.72 11.05
CA PRO A 154 2.47 -12.97 12.36
C PRO A 154 1.70 -12.34 13.53
N PRO A 155 1.40 -11.02 13.53
CA PRO A 155 0.70 -10.42 14.67
C PRO A 155 -0.73 -10.97 14.83
N LEU A 156 -1.44 -11.28 13.73
CA LEU A 156 -2.77 -11.90 13.81
C LEU A 156 -2.73 -13.35 14.35
N LEU A 157 -1.71 -14.14 13.96
CA LEU A 157 -1.52 -15.50 14.48
C LEU A 157 -1.22 -15.50 15.99
N LEU A 158 -0.38 -14.57 16.43
CA LEU A 158 -0.08 -14.37 17.85
C LEU A 158 -1.33 -13.95 18.62
N ALA A 159 -2.11 -13.00 18.08
CA ALA A 159 -3.38 -12.57 18.68
C ALA A 159 -4.41 -13.70 18.76
N ALA A 160 -4.38 -14.64 17.81
CA ALA A 160 -5.22 -15.84 17.81
C ALA A 160 -4.70 -16.96 18.75
N GLY A 161 -3.65 -16.72 19.53
CA GLY A 161 -3.06 -17.70 20.45
C GLY A 161 -2.20 -18.77 19.78
N ARG A 162 -1.90 -18.64 18.47
CA ARG A 162 -1.08 -19.59 17.71
C ARG A 162 0.40 -19.23 17.80
N TRP A 163 0.95 -19.27 19.02
CA TRP A 163 2.28 -18.73 19.35
C TRP A 163 3.42 -19.29 18.50
N VAL A 164 3.48 -20.62 18.32
CA VAL A 164 4.55 -21.26 17.52
C VAL A 164 4.46 -20.83 16.05
N ALA A 165 3.28 -20.90 15.45
CA ALA A 165 3.08 -20.50 14.06
C ALA A 165 3.36 -18.99 13.86
N GLY A 166 2.89 -18.15 14.79
CA GLY A 166 3.15 -16.71 14.76
C GLY A 166 4.63 -16.37 14.92
N GLY A 167 5.34 -17.06 15.82
CA GLY A 167 6.79 -16.91 16.01
C GLY A 167 7.59 -17.31 14.79
N LEU A 168 7.30 -18.47 14.19
CA LEU A 168 7.93 -18.91 12.95
C LEU A 168 7.63 -17.97 11.78
N ALA A 169 6.39 -17.52 11.67
CA ALA A 169 5.99 -16.56 10.63
C ALA A 169 6.71 -15.21 10.81
N LEU A 170 6.94 -14.75 12.04
CA LEU A 170 7.71 -13.53 12.30
C LEU A 170 9.18 -13.71 11.90
N LEU A 171 9.80 -14.82 12.35
CA LEU A 171 11.21 -15.13 12.11
C LEU A 171 11.53 -15.22 10.62
N ALA A 172 10.67 -15.85 9.82
CA ALA A 172 10.83 -15.96 8.37
C ALA A 172 10.30 -14.74 7.61
N GLY A 173 9.19 -14.15 8.07
CA GLY A 173 8.48 -13.08 7.38
C GLY A 173 9.25 -11.76 7.39
N VAL A 174 9.87 -11.38 8.51
CA VAL A 174 10.65 -10.13 8.61
C VAL A 174 11.80 -10.08 7.60
N PRO A 175 12.74 -11.05 7.54
CA PRO A 175 13.85 -10.98 6.59
C PRO A 175 13.35 -11.02 5.14
N LEU A 176 12.33 -11.84 4.85
CA LEU A 176 11.73 -11.91 3.52
C LEU A 176 11.09 -10.58 3.11
N ALA A 177 10.37 -9.92 4.03
CA ALA A 177 9.79 -8.61 3.80
C ALA A 177 10.86 -7.55 3.53
N LEU A 178 11.98 -7.55 4.27
CA LEU A 178 13.08 -6.61 4.04
C LEU A 178 13.71 -6.79 2.65
N VAL A 179 13.95 -8.04 2.24
CA VAL A 179 14.51 -8.34 0.91
C VAL A 179 13.56 -7.91 -0.20
N LEU A 180 12.26 -8.23 -0.08
CA LEU A 180 11.27 -7.89 -1.10
C LEU A 180 10.98 -6.39 -1.15
N ALA A 181 10.90 -5.71 0.00
CA ALA A 181 10.73 -4.26 0.05
C ALA A 181 11.91 -3.55 -0.62
N ARG A 182 13.15 -4.03 -0.39
CA ARG A 182 14.35 -3.51 -1.05
C ARG A 182 14.32 -3.77 -2.56
N ALA A 183 13.91 -4.96 -2.98
CA ALA A 183 13.77 -5.29 -4.39
C ALA A 183 12.75 -4.39 -5.10
N LEU A 184 11.56 -4.18 -4.49
CA LEU A 184 10.55 -3.26 -5.01
C LEU A 184 11.04 -1.81 -5.01
N HIS A 185 11.74 -1.38 -3.95
CA HIS A 185 12.31 -0.04 -3.89
C HIS A 185 13.32 0.21 -5.00
N SER A 186 14.16 -0.78 -5.32
CA SER A 186 15.14 -0.68 -6.41
C SER A 186 14.46 -0.39 -7.76
N LEU A 187 13.24 -0.89 -8.00
CA LEU A 187 12.48 -0.58 -9.22
C LEU A 187 12.05 0.89 -9.29
N THR A 188 11.77 1.51 -8.14
CA THR A 188 11.48 2.95 -8.07
C THR A 188 12.72 3.82 -8.25
N GLN A 189 13.91 3.22 -8.13
CA GLN A 189 15.21 3.88 -8.32
C GLN A 189 15.77 3.80 -9.75
N ARG A 190 14.99 3.25 -10.69
CA ARG A 190 15.38 3.14 -12.10
C ARG A 190 14.77 4.29 -12.89
N TRP A 191 15.55 5.31 -13.16
CA TRP A 191 15.14 6.48 -13.93
C TRP A 191 16.23 6.94 -14.90
N ALA A 192 15.82 7.58 -15.98
CA ALA A 192 16.71 8.36 -16.83
C ALA A 192 16.79 9.80 -16.28
N VAL A 193 17.96 10.41 -16.37
CA VAL A 193 18.21 11.78 -15.91
C VAL A 193 18.45 12.67 -17.12
N LEU A 194 17.74 13.79 -17.19
CA LEU A 194 18.00 14.88 -18.12
C LEU A 194 18.35 16.13 -17.30
N VAL A 195 19.33 16.89 -17.79
CA VAL A 195 19.80 18.16 -17.20
C VAL A 195 19.70 19.24 -18.26
#